data_AF-A0A965YAJ1-F1
#
_entry.id   AF-A0A965YAJ1-F1
#
_cell.length_a   1.000
_cell.length_b   1.000
_cell.length_c   1.000
_cell.angle_alpha   90.00
_cell.angle_beta   90.00
_cell.angle_gamma   90.00
#
_symmetry.space_group_name_H-M   'P 1'
#
loop_
_entity.id
_entity.type
_entity.pdbx_description
1 polymer ?
#
loop_
_entity_poly.entity_id
_entity_poly.type
_entity_poly.pdbx_seq_one_letter_code
_entity_poly.pdbx_strand_id
1 'polypeptide(L)'
;MNIKNKKGQSEVISYVIIIFIVAIIVSIIITQINPVISKSKSKQNFQTSKTQIELIEKTIKEVMLEPTSSSKSIRLDLENLFLNVDSDLNKIEIFHIMSGDYYENEIKIKEGNKFTYRENQKIFSGLEFEDINIVNKLFIQNKTLDLYFTKTSRNTLEITTDVIEDSKWYDEEYSYRTKLLIDANKVYGDLENFPVLIKINDSDILEKIKEDGSDLVFTLPDGETKLYREIEYIDTSDEILVWVNIPYIDDEFGTLIYMYFGNSLGDEENTTKTWNKDYVLVQHLNETSGTIYDSTKYDNDATNYSATSGATGQIGKAYFFNGSLSYLTIPSTTIEENGTVSLWMDISNATSTQYFLGGPGQGIRYNGTSFLVFNGGSEWVALNWNKTGYTWINLYIKRINANDYKIYVNGTEIGNSTAGNTGTDISLNLIGKRSDGYYFNGSLDEIKISNKSKSEEWIKTEYINQNDPLEFYGVGEIETN
;
A
#
# COMPACT_ATOMS: atom_id res chain seq x y z
N MET A 1 -65.04 -47.31 -2.96
CA MET A 1 -65.27 -46.08 -2.16
C MET A 1 -63.90 -45.45 -1.91
N ASN A 2 -63.68 -44.24 -2.45
CA ASN A 2 -62.58 -43.30 -2.15
C ASN A 2 -61.12 -43.77 -2.37
N ILE A 3 -60.14 -42.97 -2.84
CA ILE A 3 -60.01 -41.61 -3.35
C ILE A 3 -58.64 -41.59 -4.09
N LYS A 4 -58.60 -40.90 -5.25
CA LYS A 4 -57.49 -40.16 -5.90
C LYS A 4 -56.02 -40.47 -5.51
N ASN A 5 -55.10 -40.54 -6.48
CA ASN A 5 -54.43 -39.35 -7.04
C ASN A 5 -53.30 -39.69 -8.05
N LYS A 6 -53.29 -38.90 -9.13
CA LYS A 6 -52.20 -38.51 -10.04
C LYS A 6 -50.81 -39.16 -9.83
N LYS A 7 -50.49 -40.19 -10.62
CA LYS A 7 -49.07 -40.62 -10.83
C LYS A 7 -48.49 -40.27 -12.21
N GLY A 8 -49.32 -39.87 -13.18
CA GLY A 8 -48.83 -39.47 -14.51
C GLY A 8 -48.55 -37.98 -14.73
N GLN A 9 -49.06 -37.10 -13.85
CA GLN A 9 -48.83 -35.65 -13.97
C GLN A 9 -47.57 -35.18 -13.25
N SER A 10 -47.09 -35.88 -12.21
CA SER A 10 -45.95 -35.41 -11.41
C SER A 10 -44.63 -35.52 -12.14
N GLU A 11 -44.36 -36.64 -12.81
CA GLU A 11 -43.08 -36.82 -13.51
C GLU A 11 -42.98 -35.94 -14.76
N VAL A 12 -44.06 -35.84 -15.54
CA VAL A 12 -44.09 -34.96 -16.73
C VAL A 12 -43.99 -33.48 -16.33
N ILE A 13 -44.67 -33.05 -15.27
CA ILE A 13 -44.55 -31.66 -14.78
C ILE A 13 -43.13 -31.42 -14.22
N SER A 14 -42.54 -32.37 -13.50
CA SER A 14 -41.16 -32.25 -13.03
C SER A 14 -40.15 -32.20 -14.18
N TYR A 15 -40.28 -33.04 -15.22
CA TYR A 15 -39.41 -32.98 -16.40
C TYR A 15 -39.58 -31.69 -17.19
N VAL A 16 -40.83 -31.21 -17.38
CA VAL A 16 -41.10 -29.95 -18.06
C VAL A 16 -40.56 -28.76 -17.26
N ILE A 17 -40.69 -28.76 -15.94
CA ILE A 17 -40.12 -27.72 -15.07
C ILE A 17 -38.59 -27.74 -15.12
N ILE A 18 -37.96 -28.93 -15.08
CA ILE A 18 -36.51 -29.07 -15.18
C ILE A 18 -36.00 -28.59 -16.54
N ILE A 19 -36.64 -28.98 -17.64
CA ILE A 19 -36.28 -28.52 -19.00
C ILE A 19 -36.45 -27.00 -19.11
N PHE A 20 -37.51 -26.44 -18.54
CA PHE A 20 -37.77 -25.00 -18.57
C PHE A 20 -36.74 -24.21 -17.74
N ILE A 21 -36.36 -24.72 -16.56
CA ILE A 21 -35.30 -24.14 -15.71
C ILE A 21 -33.95 -24.21 -16.42
N VAL A 22 -33.60 -25.34 -17.02
CA VAL A 22 -32.35 -25.49 -17.79
C VAL A 22 -32.33 -24.54 -18.99
N ALA A 23 -33.43 -24.39 -19.71
CA ALA A 23 -33.53 -23.46 -20.84
C ALA A 23 -33.39 -21.99 -20.39
N ILE A 24 -33.98 -21.60 -19.26
CA ILE A 24 -33.83 -20.25 -18.68
C ILE A 24 -32.38 -20.01 -18.26
N ILE A 25 -31.74 -20.97 -17.58
CA ILE A 25 -30.34 -20.85 -17.15
C ILE A 25 -29.41 -20.72 -18.35
N VAL A 26 -29.58 -21.58 -19.38
CA VAL A 26 -28.81 -21.51 -20.62
C VAL A 26 -29.05 -20.18 -21.34
N SER A 27 -30.29 -19.69 -21.37
CA SER A 27 -30.62 -18.39 -21.96
C SER A 27 -29.96 -17.24 -21.20
N ILE A 28 -29.96 -17.24 -19.87
CA ILE A 28 -29.31 -16.22 -19.03
C ILE A 28 -27.78 -16.26 -19.24
N ILE A 29 -27.19 -17.46 -19.30
CA ILE A 29 -25.77 -17.63 -19.59
C ILE A 29 -25.42 -17.01 -20.95
N ILE A 30 -26.17 -17.35 -22.00
CA ILE A 30 -25.89 -16.89 -23.37
C ILE A 30 -26.16 -15.39 -23.55
N THR A 31 -27.24 -14.86 -22.97
CA THR A 31 -27.72 -13.51 -23.28
C THR A 31 -27.28 -12.43 -22.30
N GLN A 32 -26.93 -12.79 -21.06
CA GLN A 32 -26.56 -11.82 -20.03
C GLN A 32 -25.14 -12.02 -19.51
N ILE A 33 -24.74 -13.27 -19.25
CA ILE A 33 -23.44 -13.56 -18.64
C ILE A 33 -22.33 -13.55 -19.69
N ASN A 34 -22.50 -14.25 -20.83
CA ASN A 34 -21.49 -14.32 -21.88
C ASN A 34 -21.08 -12.94 -22.45
N PRO A 35 -22.01 -11.98 -22.68
CA PRO A 35 -21.62 -10.63 -23.09
C PRO A 35 -20.84 -9.87 -22.03
N VAL A 36 -21.19 -10.02 -20.74
CA VAL A 36 -20.48 -9.40 -19.61
C VAL A 36 -19.09 -10.02 -19.44
N ILE A 37 -18.97 -11.34 -19.55
CA ILE A 37 -17.70 -12.07 -19.56
C ILE A 37 -16.84 -11.71 -20.77
N SER A 38 -17.45 -11.57 -21.95
CA SER A 38 -16.72 -11.16 -23.16
C SER A 38 -16.17 -9.72 -23.07
N LYS A 39 -16.73 -8.91 -22.17
CA LYS A 39 -16.34 -7.54 -21.88
C LYS A 39 -15.56 -7.41 -20.57
N SER A 40 -15.21 -8.50 -19.89
CA SER A 40 -14.42 -8.39 -18.66
C SER A 40 -13.03 -7.86 -19.00
N LYS A 41 -12.57 -6.86 -18.24
CA LYS A 41 -11.25 -6.26 -18.40
C LYS A 41 -10.16 -7.34 -18.32
N SER A 42 -10.32 -8.32 -17.43
CA SER A 42 -9.42 -9.47 -17.26
C SER A 42 -9.32 -10.36 -18.51
N LYS A 43 -10.43 -10.63 -19.23
CA LYS A 43 -10.39 -11.40 -20.49
C LYS A 43 -9.73 -10.60 -21.61
N GLN A 44 -10.03 -9.31 -21.70
CA GLN A 44 -9.40 -8.43 -22.68
C GLN A 44 -7.89 -8.34 -22.44
N ASN A 45 -7.48 -8.12 -21.19
CA ASN A 45 -6.08 -8.09 -20.76
C ASN A 45 -5.38 -9.41 -21.14
N PHE A 46 -5.97 -10.57 -20.83
CA PHE A 46 -5.37 -11.87 -21.19
C PHE A 46 -5.18 -12.05 -22.72
N GLN A 47 -6.16 -11.63 -23.53
CA GLN A 47 -6.05 -11.71 -24.99
C GLN A 47 -4.97 -10.76 -25.54
N THR A 48 -4.86 -9.55 -24.96
CA THR A 48 -3.79 -8.60 -25.27
C THR A 48 -2.42 -9.22 -24.97
N SER A 49 -2.24 -9.79 -23.78
CA SER A 49 -1.00 -10.47 -23.38
C SER A 49 -0.63 -11.64 -24.28
N LYS A 50 -1.61 -12.50 -24.60
CA LYS A 50 -1.39 -13.62 -25.53
C LYS A 50 -0.93 -13.14 -26.90
N THR A 51 -1.57 -12.10 -27.43
CA THR A 51 -1.24 -11.53 -28.76
C THR A 51 0.19 -10.99 -28.79
N GLN A 52 0.66 -10.39 -27.70
CA GLN A 52 2.02 -9.86 -27.61
C GLN A 52 3.09 -10.94 -27.47
N ILE A 53 2.81 -12.01 -26.73
CA ILE A 53 3.67 -13.20 -26.67
C ILE A 53 3.81 -13.83 -28.07
N GLU A 54 2.70 -14.01 -28.77
CA GLU A 54 2.70 -14.53 -30.14
C GLU A 54 3.50 -13.64 -31.11
N LEU A 55 3.47 -12.32 -30.91
CA LEU A 55 4.23 -11.36 -31.70
C LEU A 55 5.75 -11.46 -31.45
N ILE A 56 6.18 -11.63 -30.20
CA ILE A 56 7.59 -11.86 -29.84
C ILE A 56 8.08 -13.15 -30.50
N GLU A 57 7.36 -14.26 -30.32
CA GLU A 57 7.74 -15.55 -30.89
C GLU A 57 7.83 -15.51 -32.42
N LYS A 58 6.87 -14.85 -33.07
CA LYS A 58 6.85 -14.71 -34.53
C LYS A 58 8.06 -13.93 -35.01
N THR A 59 8.39 -12.82 -34.34
CA THR A 59 9.54 -11.98 -34.72
C THR A 59 10.85 -12.73 -34.57
N ILE A 60 11.04 -13.48 -33.48
CA ILE A 60 12.20 -14.36 -33.29
C ILE A 60 12.30 -15.37 -34.45
N LYS A 61 11.20 -16.07 -34.77
CA LYS A 61 11.15 -17.04 -35.89
C LYS A 61 11.56 -16.40 -37.21
N GLU A 62 11.08 -15.19 -37.47
CA GLU A 62 11.40 -14.48 -38.70
C GLU A 62 12.88 -14.07 -38.74
N VAL A 63 13.43 -13.45 -37.69
CA VAL A 63 14.84 -13.03 -37.64
C VAL A 63 15.78 -14.23 -37.76
N MET A 64 15.44 -15.37 -37.16
CA MET A 64 16.28 -16.57 -37.22
C MET A 64 16.37 -17.20 -38.61
N LEU A 65 15.43 -16.91 -39.52
CA LEU A 65 15.47 -17.36 -40.91
C LEU A 65 16.29 -16.45 -41.82
N GLU A 66 16.65 -15.26 -41.35
CA GLU A 66 17.41 -14.27 -42.09
C GLU A 66 18.94 -14.50 -41.99
N PRO A 67 19.76 -13.83 -42.84
CA PRO A 67 21.21 -13.83 -42.70
C PRO A 67 21.70 -13.34 -41.32
N THR A 68 22.92 -13.71 -40.95
CA THR A 68 23.59 -13.12 -39.78
C THR A 68 23.70 -11.60 -39.95
N SER A 69 23.57 -10.87 -38.84
CA SER A 69 23.44 -9.42 -38.75
C SER A 69 22.07 -8.84 -39.12
N SER A 70 21.10 -9.67 -39.52
CA SER A 70 19.72 -9.19 -39.72
C SER A 70 19.06 -8.84 -38.38
N SER A 71 18.31 -7.75 -38.37
CA SER A 71 17.55 -7.28 -37.21
C SER A 71 16.09 -7.00 -37.54
N LYS A 72 15.21 -7.16 -36.55
CA LYS A 72 13.83 -6.68 -36.56
C LYS A 72 13.48 -6.08 -35.22
N SER A 73 12.58 -5.10 -35.22
CA SER A 73 12.00 -4.55 -34.00
C SER A 73 10.50 -4.78 -33.94
N ILE A 74 9.98 -4.82 -32.72
CA ILE A 74 8.55 -4.76 -32.42
C ILE A 74 8.31 -3.78 -31.29
N ARG A 75 7.15 -3.14 -31.33
CA ARG A 75 6.62 -2.36 -30.22
C ARG A 75 5.62 -3.20 -29.45
N LEU A 76 5.84 -3.34 -28.15
CA LEU A 76 4.92 -3.96 -27.19
C LEU A 76 4.12 -2.88 -26.48
N ASP A 77 2.88 -3.21 -26.13
CA ASP A 77 2.00 -2.37 -25.31
C ASP A 77 1.91 -3.02 -23.92
N LEU A 78 2.58 -2.46 -22.94
CA LEU A 78 2.67 -3.06 -21.61
C LEU A 78 1.46 -2.74 -20.73
N GLU A 79 0.36 -2.20 -21.29
CA GLU A 79 -0.86 -1.97 -20.51
C GLU A 79 -1.37 -3.30 -19.90
N ASN A 80 -1.20 -3.46 -18.59
CA ASN A 80 -1.51 -4.67 -17.79
C ASN A 80 -0.53 -5.85 -17.97
N LEU A 81 0.70 -5.58 -18.40
CA LEU A 81 1.79 -6.54 -18.55
C LEU A 81 3.04 -6.03 -17.84
N PHE A 82 3.72 -6.91 -17.13
CA PHE A 82 5.06 -6.64 -16.62
C PHE A 82 6.05 -7.55 -17.34
N LEU A 83 7.12 -6.95 -17.87
CA LEU A 83 8.20 -7.67 -18.55
C LEU A 83 9.45 -7.59 -17.68
N ASN A 84 9.90 -8.74 -17.18
CA ASN A 84 11.20 -8.87 -16.54
C ASN A 84 12.19 -9.47 -17.54
N VAL A 85 13.30 -8.78 -17.75
CA VAL A 85 14.37 -9.20 -18.65
C VAL A 85 15.60 -9.44 -17.78
N ASP A 86 15.87 -10.70 -17.47
CA ASP A 86 16.98 -11.13 -16.63
C ASP A 86 18.16 -11.57 -17.50
N SER A 87 19.14 -10.66 -17.61
CA SER A 87 20.39 -10.90 -18.31
C SER A 87 21.30 -11.92 -17.63
N ASP A 88 21.18 -12.09 -16.31
CA ASP A 88 22.03 -13.00 -15.54
C ASP A 88 21.54 -14.46 -15.72
N LEU A 89 20.24 -14.65 -15.96
CA LEU A 89 19.60 -15.94 -16.17
C LEU A 89 19.25 -16.23 -17.64
N ASN A 90 19.60 -15.35 -18.58
CA ASN A 90 19.19 -15.40 -20.01
C ASN A 90 17.69 -15.68 -20.17
N LYS A 91 16.87 -14.95 -19.41
CA LYS A 91 15.45 -15.22 -19.30
C LYS A 91 14.62 -13.97 -19.52
N ILE A 92 13.57 -14.10 -20.32
CA ILE A 92 12.48 -13.12 -20.39
C ILE A 92 11.29 -13.74 -19.66
N GLU A 93 10.83 -13.08 -18.60
CA GLU A 93 9.61 -13.43 -17.88
C GLU A 93 8.55 -12.38 -18.16
N ILE A 94 7.38 -12.84 -18.59
CA ILE A 94 6.22 -11.99 -18.84
C ILE A 94 5.20 -12.32 -17.75
N PHE A 95 4.86 -11.31 -16.98
CA PHE A 95 3.88 -11.37 -15.92
C PHE A 95 2.63 -10.63 -16.35
N HIS A 96 1.49 -11.16 -15.95
CA HIS A 96 0.19 -10.60 -16.25
C HIS A 96 -0.37 -9.93 -15.00
N ILE A 97 -0.74 -8.66 -15.08
CA ILE A 97 -1.37 -7.95 -13.96
C ILE A 97 -2.84 -8.37 -13.92
N MET A 98 -3.19 -9.31 -13.03
CA MET A 98 -4.56 -9.79 -12.87
C MET A 98 -5.33 -8.95 -11.84
N SER A 99 -6.36 -8.24 -12.29
CA SER A 99 -7.52 -7.97 -11.43
C SER A 99 -8.65 -8.96 -11.77
N GLY A 100 -8.82 -9.97 -10.92
CA GLY A 100 -9.98 -10.88 -10.91
C GLY A 100 -9.98 -12.02 -11.94
N ASP A 101 -10.37 -13.21 -11.48
CA ASP A 101 -10.28 -14.50 -12.17
C ASP A 101 -11.10 -14.62 -13.47
N TYR A 102 -10.57 -15.36 -14.44
CA TYR A 102 -11.37 -16.04 -15.46
C TYR A 102 -10.81 -17.43 -15.79
N TYR A 103 -11.63 -18.48 -15.66
CA TYR A 103 -11.31 -19.81 -16.20
C TYR A 103 -12.51 -20.47 -16.89
N GLU A 104 -12.39 -20.68 -18.20
CA GLU A 104 -13.34 -21.42 -19.04
C GLU A 104 -12.87 -22.88 -19.14
N ASN A 105 -13.17 -23.66 -18.11
CA ASN A 105 -12.92 -25.10 -17.97
C ASN A 105 -11.44 -25.55 -17.95
N GLU A 106 -11.03 -25.96 -16.74
CA GLU A 106 -9.75 -26.52 -16.27
C GLU A 106 -8.56 -25.56 -16.10
N ILE A 107 -8.45 -24.93 -14.92
CA ILE A 107 -7.19 -24.42 -14.35
C ILE A 107 -7.07 -24.88 -12.88
N LYS A 108 -5.92 -25.47 -12.54
CA LYS A 108 -5.53 -25.84 -11.17
C LYS A 108 -5.05 -24.60 -10.43
N ILE A 109 -5.50 -24.40 -9.20
CA ILE A 109 -4.99 -23.37 -8.28
C ILE A 109 -4.04 -24.04 -7.27
N LYS A 110 -2.76 -23.63 -7.24
CA LYS A 110 -2.11 -22.80 -6.19
C LYS A 110 -0.56 -22.93 -6.20
N GLU A 111 0.09 -21.82 -5.85
CA GLU A 111 1.52 -21.52 -5.66
C GLU A 111 2.37 -21.15 -6.90
N GLY A 112 2.76 -19.87 -6.97
CA GLY A 112 3.84 -19.32 -7.80
C GLY A 112 3.52 -19.20 -9.29
N ASN A 113 3.03 -18.05 -9.74
CA ASN A 113 2.70 -17.79 -11.15
C ASN A 113 3.96 -17.60 -12.02
N LYS A 114 4.65 -18.71 -12.33
CA LYS A 114 5.49 -18.85 -13.53
C LYS A 114 4.66 -19.48 -14.63
N PHE A 115 4.38 -18.75 -15.71
CA PHE A 115 3.84 -19.37 -16.92
C PHE A 115 4.92 -20.26 -17.55
N THR A 116 4.80 -21.58 -17.39
CA THR A 116 5.58 -22.53 -18.19
C THR A 116 4.67 -23.08 -19.28
N TYR A 117 4.77 -22.52 -20.49
CA TYR A 117 4.09 -23.04 -21.67
C TYR A 117 4.64 -24.44 -21.99
N ARG A 118 3.77 -25.45 -21.95
CA ARG A 118 4.03 -26.78 -22.51
C ARG A 118 2.83 -27.19 -23.33
N GLU A 119 2.80 -26.76 -24.58
CA GLU A 119 2.00 -27.44 -25.59
C GLU A 119 2.89 -28.46 -26.29
N ASN A 120 2.53 -29.73 -26.17
CA ASN A 120 3.29 -30.84 -26.72
C ASN A 120 3.66 -30.58 -28.19
N GLN A 121 4.98 -30.58 -28.45
CA GLN A 121 5.61 -30.60 -29.77
C GLN A 121 5.53 -29.32 -30.61
N LYS A 122 6.46 -28.39 -30.35
CA LYS A 122 7.34 -27.79 -31.37
C LYS A 122 8.55 -27.15 -30.70
N ILE A 123 9.48 -28.03 -30.32
CA ILE A 123 10.88 -27.71 -30.10
C ILE A 123 11.34 -26.94 -31.35
N PHE A 124 11.86 -25.72 -31.17
CA PHE A 124 12.87 -25.23 -32.10
C PHE A 124 13.97 -26.28 -32.09
N SER A 125 14.05 -27.09 -33.15
CA SER A 125 15.24 -27.90 -33.36
C SER A 125 16.38 -26.93 -33.66
N GLY A 126 17.05 -26.41 -32.63
CA GLY A 126 18.33 -25.71 -32.76
C GLY A 126 18.52 -24.37 -32.02
N LEU A 127 17.66 -23.98 -31.07
CA LEU A 127 17.96 -22.86 -30.16
C LEU A 127 17.65 -23.28 -28.71
N GLU A 128 18.67 -23.44 -27.89
CA GLU A 128 18.52 -23.60 -26.44
C GLU A 128 18.47 -22.22 -25.75
N PHE A 129 18.01 -22.12 -24.50
CA PHE A 129 18.00 -20.84 -23.77
C PHE A 129 19.41 -20.21 -23.65
N GLU A 130 20.45 -21.03 -23.73
CA GLU A 130 21.86 -20.63 -23.73
C GLU A 130 22.27 -19.87 -25.02
N ASP A 131 21.44 -19.91 -26.05
CA ASP A 131 21.67 -19.29 -27.37
C ASP A 131 21.07 -17.87 -27.52
N ILE A 132 20.40 -17.35 -26.49
CA ILE A 132 19.84 -15.99 -26.44
C ILE A 132 20.71 -15.14 -25.51
N ASN A 133 21.29 -14.07 -26.05
CA ASN A 133 22.08 -13.13 -25.26
C ASN A 133 21.27 -11.86 -24.99
N ILE A 134 21.01 -11.58 -23.71
CA ILE A 134 20.29 -10.39 -23.24
C ILE A 134 21.34 -9.42 -22.69
N VAL A 135 21.47 -8.25 -23.32
CA VAL A 135 22.63 -7.39 -23.10
C VAL A 135 22.49 -6.46 -21.88
N ASN A 136 21.27 -6.18 -21.41
CA ASN A 136 21.00 -5.23 -20.33
C ASN A 136 19.99 -5.75 -19.30
N LYS A 137 20.19 -5.39 -18.02
CA LYS A 137 19.16 -5.48 -16.97
C LYS A 137 18.12 -4.39 -17.21
N LEU A 138 16.83 -4.76 -17.20
CA LEU A 138 15.78 -3.80 -17.53
C LEU A 138 14.53 -4.04 -16.69
N PHE A 139 14.15 -3.00 -15.94
CA PHE A 139 12.87 -2.89 -15.26
C PHE A 139 12.01 -1.91 -16.05
N ILE A 140 10.85 -2.35 -16.55
CA ILE A 140 9.99 -1.52 -17.39
C ILE A 140 8.61 -1.41 -16.74
N GLN A 141 8.23 -0.19 -16.38
CA GLN A 141 6.88 0.17 -15.94
C GLN A 141 6.25 1.23 -16.88
N ASN A 142 6.70 1.29 -18.14
CA ASN A 142 6.16 2.21 -19.15
C ASN A 142 5.09 1.54 -20.03
N LYS A 143 4.17 2.30 -20.64
CA LYS A 143 3.05 1.75 -21.43
C LYS A 143 3.47 1.11 -22.75
N THR A 144 4.65 1.41 -23.27
CA THR A 144 5.16 0.81 -24.51
C THR A 144 6.64 0.51 -24.43
N LEU A 145 7.07 -0.58 -25.07
CA LEU A 145 8.46 -1.02 -25.13
C LEU A 145 8.84 -1.40 -26.56
N ASP A 146 9.97 -0.90 -27.05
CA ASP A 146 10.54 -1.36 -28.32
C ASP A 146 11.60 -2.44 -28.06
N LEU A 147 11.36 -3.65 -28.57
CA LEU A 147 12.31 -4.76 -28.55
C LEU A 147 12.98 -4.90 -29.92
N TYR A 148 14.30 -5.05 -29.92
CA TYR A 148 15.13 -5.32 -31.07
C TYR A 148 15.72 -6.72 -30.98
N PHE A 149 15.58 -7.49 -32.05
CA PHE A 149 16.07 -8.85 -32.17
C PHE A 149 17.10 -8.87 -33.29
N THR A 150 18.37 -9.14 -32.95
CA THR A 150 19.49 -9.15 -33.90
C THR A 150 20.10 -10.54 -33.95
N LYS A 151 20.16 -11.15 -35.13
CA LYS A 151 20.83 -12.44 -35.29
C LYS A 151 22.35 -12.26 -35.31
N THR A 152 23.03 -12.66 -34.26
CA THR A 152 24.49 -12.51 -34.12
C THR A 152 25.27 -13.71 -34.63
N SER A 153 24.64 -14.89 -34.70
CA SER A 153 25.25 -16.11 -35.25
C SER A 153 24.20 -17.02 -35.90
N ARG A 154 24.61 -18.19 -36.42
CA ARG A 154 23.71 -19.18 -37.04
C ARG A 154 22.54 -19.54 -36.10
N ASN A 155 22.85 -19.69 -34.81
CA ASN A 155 21.92 -20.06 -33.75
C ASN A 155 22.05 -19.07 -32.59
N THR A 156 22.33 -17.79 -32.80
CA THR A 156 22.43 -16.85 -31.67
C THR A 156 21.65 -15.60 -31.99
N LEU A 157 20.84 -15.19 -31.02
CA LEU A 157 20.03 -13.98 -31.08
C LEU A 157 20.43 -13.06 -29.94
N GLU A 158 20.71 -11.82 -30.26
CA GLU A 158 20.86 -10.74 -29.30
C GLU A 158 19.54 -9.98 -29.22
N ILE A 159 19.06 -9.75 -27.99
CA ILE A 159 17.87 -8.94 -27.74
C ILE A 159 18.31 -7.68 -27.02
N THR A 160 18.03 -6.53 -27.64
CA THR A 160 18.22 -5.22 -27.05
C THR A 160 16.88 -4.50 -26.99
N THR A 161 16.77 -3.50 -26.14
CA THR A 161 15.57 -2.67 -26.04
C THR A 161 15.97 -1.24 -26.34
N ASP A 162 15.17 -0.50 -27.12
CA ASP A 162 15.21 0.94 -26.95
C ASP A 162 14.37 1.20 -25.70
N VAL A 163 15.06 1.55 -24.63
CA VAL A 163 14.42 2.31 -23.56
C VAL A 163 13.88 3.55 -24.27
N ILE A 164 12.55 3.72 -24.32
CA ILE A 164 11.97 5.03 -24.60
C ILE A 164 12.32 5.87 -23.37
N GLU A 165 13.55 6.40 -23.44
CA GLU A 165 14.30 7.34 -22.62
C GLU A 165 14.21 7.17 -21.10
N ASP A 166 15.26 7.61 -20.40
CA ASP A 166 15.13 7.98 -18.99
C ASP A 166 13.76 8.63 -18.78
N SER A 167 13.03 8.24 -17.73
CA SER A 167 11.78 8.91 -17.39
C SER A 167 12.00 10.42 -17.52
N LYS A 168 11.15 11.10 -18.27
CA LYS A 168 11.27 12.52 -18.55
C LYS A 168 11.61 13.26 -17.25
N TRP A 169 12.61 14.15 -17.29
CA TRP A 169 12.94 14.96 -16.13
C TRP A 169 11.74 15.85 -15.78
N TYR A 170 11.31 15.83 -14.52
CA TYR A 170 10.08 16.52 -14.11
C TYR A 170 10.15 18.02 -14.35
N ASP A 171 11.26 18.62 -13.91
CA ASP A 171 11.52 20.05 -14.04
C ASP A 171 13.04 20.26 -14.10
N GLU A 172 13.49 20.85 -15.20
CA GLU A 172 14.91 21.02 -15.55
C GLU A 172 15.68 21.88 -14.53
N GLU A 173 14.97 22.66 -13.69
CA GLU A 173 15.56 23.45 -12.60
C GLU A 173 16.05 22.59 -11.42
N TYR A 174 15.66 21.30 -11.36
CA TYR A 174 16.17 20.35 -10.38
C TYR A 174 17.42 19.66 -10.93
N SER A 175 18.56 19.89 -10.28
CA SER A 175 19.86 19.36 -10.72
C SER A 175 20.01 17.85 -10.50
N TYR A 176 19.26 17.29 -9.54
CA TYR A 176 19.41 15.90 -9.12
C TYR A 176 18.06 15.21 -8.95
N ARG A 177 18.05 13.90 -9.18
CA ARG A 177 16.98 13.02 -8.71
C ARG A 177 17.53 11.66 -8.29
N THR A 178 16.75 10.90 -7.56
CA THR A 178 16.99 9.47 -7.32
C THR A 178 15.70 8.67 -7.44
N LYS A 179 15.84 7.39 -7.77
CA LYS A 179 14.77 6.39 -7.77
C LYS A 179 14.53 5.90 -6.34
N LEU A 180 13.27 5.86 -5.92
CA LEU A 180 12.86 5.16 -4.70
C LEU A 180 11.92 4.01 -5.12
N LEU A 181 12.36 2.77 -4.92
CA LEU A 181 11.59 1.58 -5.25
C LEU A 181 11.04 0.95 -3.98
N ILE A 182 9.74 1.11 -3.74
CA ILE A 182 9.06 0.45 -2.61
C ILE A 182 9.09 -1.05 -2.82
N ASP A 183 9.55 -1.78 -1.80
CA ASP A 183 9.71 -3.23 -1.84
C ASP A 183 8.35 -3.91 -1.69
N ALA A 184 7.89 -4.59 -2.75
CA ALA A 184 6.67 -5.38 -2.75
C ALA A 184 6.60 -6.38 -1.59
N ASN A 185 7.73 -6.94 -1.12
CA ASN A 185 7.75 -7.90 -0.01
C ASN A 185 7.42 -7.27 1.36
N LYS A 186 7.36 -5.93 1.42
CA LYS A 186 7.00 -5.16 2.62
C LYS A 186 5.56 -4.62 2.53
N VAL A 187 4.95 -4.72 1.36
CA VAL A 187 3.56 -4.35 1.10
C VAL A 187 2.70 -5.62 1.23
N TYR A 188 1.54 -5.48 1.85
CA TYR A 188 0.58 -6.57 2.01
C TYR A 188 -0.71 -6.16 1.35
N GLY A 189 -1.03 -6.75 0.20
CA GLY A 189 -2.14 -6.34 -0.66
C GLY A 189 -1.87 -5.02 -1.37
N ASP A 190 -2.51 -4.84 -2.53
CA ASP A 190 -2.56 -3.55 -3.21
C ASP A 190 -3.22 -2.47 -2.34
N LEU A 191 -2.57 -1.32 -2.19
CA LEU A 191 -3.10 -0.21 -1.39
C LEU A 191 -3.18 1.09 -2.21
N GLU A 192 -4.30 1.81 -2.06
CA GLU A 192 -4.55 3.07 -2.75
C GLU A 192 -4.39 4.28 -1.81
N ASN A 193 -3.89 5.39 -2.34
CA ASN A 193 -3.72 6.67 -1.61
C ASN A 193 -2.99 6.50 -0.27
N PHE A 194 -1.88 5.75 -0.29
CA PHE A 194 -1.13 5.33 0.89
C PHE A 194 0.00 6.33 1.20
N PRO A 195 -0.02 7.01 2.37
CA PRO A 195 1.11 7.83 2.81
C PRO A 195 2.29 6.93 3.23
N VAL A 196 3.38 7.00 2.47
CA VAL A 196 4.64 6.31 2.79
C VAL A 196 5.56 7.28 3.54
N LEU A 197 6.12 6.82 4.66
CA LEU A 197 7.22 7.49 5.35
C LEU A 197 8.53 7.19 4.64
N ILE A 198 9.16 8.23 4.10
CA ILE A 198 10.49 8.20 3.49
C ILE A 198 11.49 8.78 4.49
N LYS A 199 12.56 8.04 4.77
CA LYS A 199 13.68 8.46 5.62
C LYS A 199 14.94 8.65 4.79
N ILE A 200 15.44 9.88 4.73
CA ILE A 200 16.65 10.23 3.98
C ILE A 200 17.76 10.43 5.00
N ASN A 201 18.80 9.61 4.95
CA ASN A 201 19.99 9.72 5.80
C ASN A 201 21.30 9.53 5.02
N ASP A 202 21.23 9.53 3.69
CA ASP A 202 22.39 9.46 2.82
C ASP A 202 23.05 10.85 2.75
N SER A 203 24.30 10.96 3.21
CA SER A 203 25.01 12.23 3.27
C SER A 203 25.19 12.89 1.90
N ASP A 204 25.34 12.11 0.83
CA ASP A 204 25.53 12.64 -0.51
C ASP A 204 24.21 13.23 -1.05
N ILE A 205 23.06 12.74 -0.60
CA ILE A 205 21.75 13.33 -0.90
C ILE A 205 21.51 14.56 -0.01
N LEU A 206 21.74 14.43 1.30
CA LEU A 206 21.44 15.48 2.28
C LEU A 206 22.21 16.79 2.01
N GLU A 207 23.48 16.71 1.60
CA GLU A 207 24.29 17.90 1.29
C GLU A 207 23.77 18.70 0.06
N LYS A 208 22.90 18.08 -0.77
CA LYS A 208 22.35 18.66 -2.00
C LYS A 208 20.93 19.21 -1.82
N ILE A 209 20.29 18.93 -0.68
CA ILE A 209 18.93 19.41 -0.34
C ILE A 209 19.04 20.77 0.37
N LYS A 210 18.08 21.67 0.15
CA LYS A 210 18.01 22.94 0.89
C LYS A 210 17.85 22.67 2.38
N GLU A 211 18.37 23.56 3.22
CA GLU A 211 18.29 23.44 4.69
C GLU A 211 16.84 23.32 5.21
N ASP A 212 15.87 23.90 4.50
CA ASP A 212 14.44 23.83 4.80
C ASP A 212 13.67 22.72 4.04
N GLY A 213 14.36 21.97 3.17
CA GLY A 213 13.79 20.89 2.35
C GLY A 213 12.75 21.33 1.32
N SER A 214 12.60 22.64 1.10
CA SER A 214 11.60 23.19 0.17
C SER A 214 11.88 22.87 -1.31
N ASP A 215 13.04 22.30 -1.63
CA ASP A 215 13.36 21.75 -2.94
C ASP A 215 13.14 20.23 -3.03
N LEU A 216 12.49 19.59 -2.05
CA LEU A 216 12.11 18.19 -2.17
C LEU A 216 10.80 18.05 -2.96
N VAL A 217 10.86 17.37 -4.10
CA VAL A 217 9.70 17.03 -4.92
C VAL A 217 9.68 15.53 -5.21
N PHE A 218 8.50 14.92 -5.16
CA PHE A 218 8.30 13.50 -5.46
C PHE A 218 7.38 13.34 -6.67
N THR A 219 7.68 12.42 -7.57
CA THR A 219 6.86 12.18 -8.77
C THR A 219 6.67 10.70 -9.06
N LEU A 220 5.65 10.38 -9.86
CA LEU A 220 5.60 9.10 -10.56
C LEU A 220 6.66 9.04 -11.68
N PRO A 221 6.93 7.85 -12.24
CA PRO A 221 7.90 7.67 -13.32
C PRO A 221 7.54 8.33 -14.66
N ASP A 222 6.35 8.90 -14.78
CA ASP A 222 5.93 9.61 -15.99
C ASP A 222 6.63 10.97 -16.18
N GLY A 223 7.32 11.47 -15.16
CA GLY A 223 8.00 12.76 -15.20
C GLY A 223 7.04 13.95 -15.19
N GLU A 224 5.77 13.76 -14.83
CA GLU A 224 4.76 14.82 -14.88
C GLU A 224 3.88 14.83 -13.63
N THR A 225 3.55 13.65 -13.08
CA THR A 225 2.64 13.52 -11.94
C THR A 225 3.40 13.74 -10.63
N LYS A 226 3.35 14.97 -10.11
CA LYS A 226 3.84 15.32 -8.78
C LYS A 226 2.95 14.69 -7.68
N LEU A 227 3.60 14.12 -6.67
CA LEU A 227 2.98 13.54 -5.47
C LEU A 227 2.91 14.57 -4.34
N TYR A 228 1.92 14.42 -3.47
CA TYR A 228 1.80 15.29 -2.29
C TYR A 228 2.76 14.82 -1.20
N ARG A 229 3.43 15.79 -0.55
CA ARG A 229 4.35 15.52 0.54
C ARG A 229 4.15 16.41 1.76
N GLU A 230 4.63 15.92 2.88
CA GLU A 230 4.78 16.65 4.13
C GLU A 230 6.10 16.27 4.78
N ILE A 231 6.97 17.26 4.99
CA ILE A 231 8.21 17.09 5.76
C ILE A 231 7.81 17.01 7.23
N GLU A 232 8.04 15.84 7.82
CA GLU A 232 7.80 15.52 9.22
C GLU A 232 8.91 16.11 10.09
N TYR A 233 10.15 15.74 9.77
CA TYR A 233 11.35 16.15 10.48
C TYR A 233 12.44 16.48 9.48
N ILE A 234 13.23 17.51 9.75
CA ILE A 234 14.34 17.90 8.90
C ILE A 234 15.57 18.28 9.74
N ASP A 235 16.65 17.56 9.50
CA ASP A 235 18.00 17.94 9.84
C ASP A 235 18.92 17.44 8.71
N THR A 236 19.34 18.33 7.82
CA THR A 236 20.22 17.99 6.69
C THR A 236 21.62 17.53 7.12
N SER A 237 21.94 17.56 8.42
CA SER A 237 23.18 16.99 8.98
C SER A 237 23.01 15.57 9.52
N ASP A 238 21.78 15.06 9.63
CA ASP A 238 21.47 13.75 10.23
C ASP A 238 20.45 12.97 9.38
N GLU A 239 19.19 13.41 9.40
CA GLU A 239 18.12 12.76 8.64
C GLU A 239 16.94 13.69 8.33
N ILE A 240 16.21 13.35 7.27
CA ILE A 240 14.93 13.95 6.92
C ILE A 240 13.87 12.85 6.90
N LEU A 241 12.72 13.11 7.51
CA LEU A 241 11.54 12.27 7.46
C LEU A 241 10.48 13.00 6.64
N VAL A 242 9.93 12.33 5.62
CA VAL A 242 8.93 12.92 4.71
C VAL A 242 7.81 11.92 4.49
N TRP A 243 6.57 12.35 4.71
CA TRP A 243 5.38 11.62 4.27
C TRP A 243 5.10 11.93 2.80
N VAL A 244 4.92 10.91 1.98
CA VAL A 244 4.58 11.05 0.55
C VAL A 244 3.31 10.25 0.27
N ASN A 245 2.25 10.89 -0.22
CA ASN A 245 1.02 10.19 -0.60
C ASN A 245 1.16 9.55 -1.99
N ILE A 246 1.15 8.22 -2.03
CA ILE A 246 1.31 7.46 -3.26
C ILE A 246 -0.07 6.94 -3.70
N PRO A 247 -0.53 7.25 -4.93
CA PRO A 247 -1.87 6.87 -5.40
C PRO A 247 -2.12 5.37 -5.37
N TYR A 248 -1.09 4.56 -5.61
CA TYR A 248 -1.16 3.10 -5.61
C TYR A 248 0.21 2.53 -5.25
N ILE A 249 0.25 1.61 -4.29
CA ILE A 249 1.42 0.77 -3.99
C ILE A 249 1.07 -0.70 -4.24
N ASP A 250 1.98 -1.39 -4.92
CA ASP A 250 1.84 -2.73 -5.51
C ASP A 250 2.60 -3.76 -4.66
N ASP A 251 1.94 -4.86 -4.30
CA ASP A 251 2.52 -5.93 -3.47
C ASP A 251 3.14 -7.11 -4.27
N GLU A 252 3.07 -7.06 -5.60
CA GLU A 252 3.62 -8.07 -6.49
C GLU A 252 4.94 -7.62 -7.14
N PHE A 253 5.01 -6.36 -7.60
CA PHE A 253 6.14 -5.84 -8.38
C PHE A 253 6.87 -4.67 -7.73
N GLY A 254 6.30 -4.09 -6.67
CA GLY A 254 6.83 -2.89 -6.02
C GLY A 254 6.46 -1.63 -6.78
N THR A 255 6.77 -0.47 -6.19
CA THR A 255 6.31 0.82 -6.71
C THR A 255 7.46 1.79 -6.82
N LEU A 256 7.73 2.24 -8.04
CA LEU A 256 8.78 3.22 -8.33
C LEU A 256 8.21 4.64 -8.23
N ILE A 257 8.90 5.48 -7.47
CA ILE A 257 8.73 6.94 -7.51
C ILE A 257 10.11 7.59 -7.68
N TYR A 258 10.12 8.87 -8.05
CA TYR A 258 11.34 9.67 -8.06
C TYR A 258 11.30 10.72 -6.97
N MET A 259 12.46 11.00 -6.40
CA MET A 259 12.70 12.14 -5.52
C MET A 259 13.67 13.11 -6.22
N TYR A 260 13.24 14.35 -6.44
CA TYR A 260 14.00 15.44 -7.04
C TYR A 260 14.48 16.41 -5.95
N PHE A 261 15.68 16.95 -6.14
CA PHE A 261 16.34 17.88 -5.21
C PHE A 261 17.46 18.68 -5.92
N GLY A 262 18.04 19.65 -5.21
CA GLY A 262 19.10 20.52 -5.74
C GLY A 262 18.58 21.70 -6.54
N ASN A 263 17.33 22.11 -6.34
CA ASN A 263 16.80 23.35 -6.90
C ASN A 263 16.91 24.47 -5.86
N SER A 264 17.88 25.38 -6.03
CA SER A 264 18.09 26.49 -5.10
C SER A 264 16.91 27.46 -4.97
N LEU A 265 16.01 27.48 -5.95
CA LEU A 265 14.79 28.29 -5.98
C LEU A 265 13.53 27.49 -5.61
N GLY A 266 13.66 26.21 -5.28
CA GLY A 266 12.53 25.37 -4.87
C GLY A 266 11.80 25.96 -3.66
N ASP A 267 10.48 26.01 -3.72
CA ASP A 267 9.59 26.61 -2.72
C ASP A 267 8.39 25.71 -2.41
N GLU A 268 8.56 24.39 -2.52
CA GLU A 268 7.50 23.42 -2.28
C GLU A 268 7.09 23.42 -0.80
N GLU A 269 5.82 23.72 -0.54
CA GLU A 269 5.25 23.77 0.81
C GLU A 269 4.64 22.42 1.21
N ASN A 270 4.63 22.14 2.52
CA ASN A 270 3.85 21.03 3.05
C ASN A 270 2.36 21.23 2.73
N THR A 271 1.65 20.14 2.43
CA THR A 271 0.23 20.20 2.09
C THR A 271 -0.60 19.22 2.89
N THR A 272 -1.76 19.66 3.36
CA THR A 272 -2.76 18.79 4.01
C THR A 272 -3.32 17.72 3.08
N LYS A 273 -3.03 17.79 1.77
CA LYS A 273 -3.42 16.76 0.77
C LYS A 273 -2.58 15.48 0.85
N THR A 274 -1.44 15.50 1.55
CA THR A 274 -0.67 14.29 1.87
C THR A 274 -1.53 13.29 2.64
N TRP A 275 -2.43 13.81 3.46
CA TRP A 275 -3.48 13.06 4.14
C TRP A 275 -4.78 13.18 3.37
N ASN A 276 -5.29 12.07 2.86
CA ASN A 276 -6.57 12.08 2.16
C ASN A 276 -7.72 12.50 3.11
N LYS A 277 -8.88 12.84 2.54
CA LYS A 277 -10.05 13.32 3.31
C LYS A 277 -10.58 12.35 4.37
N ASP A 278 -10.13 11.09 4.35
CA ASP A 278 -10.58 10.09 5.30
C ASP A 278 -9.79 10.19 6.62
N TYR A 279 -8.66 10.90 6.66
CA TYR A 279 -7.97 11.29 7.90
C TYR A 279 -8.60 12.58 8.45
N VAL A 280 -9.12 12.51 9.67
CA VAL A 280 -9.77 13.63 10.38
C VAL A 280 -8.89 14.23 11.47
N LEU A 281 -7.79 13.57 11.81
CA LEU A 281 -6.75 14.05 12.70
C LEU A 281 -5.44 13.37 12.31
N VAL A 282 -4.38 14.14 12.12
CA VAL A 282 -2.99 13.66 12.08
C VAL A 282 -2.17 14.59 12.95
N GLN A 283 -1.72 14.06 14.08
CA GLN A 283 -0.93 14.80 15.06
C GLN A 283 0.43 14.10 15.15
N HIS A 284 1.42 14.72 14.51
CA HIS A 284 2.80 14.24 14.49
C HIS A 284 3.46 14.38 15.85
N LEU A 285 3.07 15.39 16.65
CA LEU A 285 3.64 15.67 17.97
C LEU A 285 5.14 16.01 17.92
N ASN A 286 5.58 16.57 16.80
CA ASN A 286 6.98 16.90 16.55
C ASN A 286 7.39 18.27 17.13
N GLU A 287 6.44 19.13 17.47
CA GLU A 287 6.70 20.48 17.95
C GLU A 287 7.43 20.51 19.29
N THR A 288 8.41 21.39 19.42
CA THR A 288 9.13 21.59 20.69
C THR A 288 8.47 22.65 21.59
N SER A 289 7.54 23.44 21.06
CA SER A 289 6.80 24.47 21.79
C SER A 289 5.63 25.00 20.96
N GLY A 290 4.62 25.59 21.62
CA GLY A 290 3.54 26.30 20.94
C GLY A 290 2.30 25.44 20.65
N THR A 291 1.60 25.78 19.56
CA THR A 291 0.48 24.99 19.02
C THR A 291 1.00 23.68 18.45
N ILE A 292 0.22 22.62 18.61
CA ILE A 292 0.52 21.29 18.07
C ILE A 292 -0.45 21.07 16.91
N TYR A 293 0.06 21.08 15.69
CA TYR A 293 -0.78 21.24 14.51
C TYR A 293 -1.42 19.91 14.08
N ASP A 294 -2.66 19.99 13.60
CA ASP A 294 -3.27 18.90 12.83
C ASP A 294 -2.86 19.02 11.36
N SER A 295 -2.16 18.03 10.84
CA SER A 295 -1.70 18.00 9.44
C SER A 295 -2.81 17.77 8.43
N THR A 296 -4.04 17.53 8.89
CA THR A 296 -5.20 17.42 8.02
C THR A 296 -5.87 18.79 7.81
N LYS A 297 -6.68 18.90 6.77
CA LYS A 297 -7.52 20.09 6.49
C LYS A 297 -8.57 20.41 7.56
N TYR A 298 -8.67 19.61 8.63
CA TYR A 298 -9.70 19.72 9.65
C TYR A 298 -9.27 20.62 10.83
N ASP A 299 -7.99 21.00 10.87
CA ASP A 299 -7.43 21.98 11.83
C ASP A 299 -7.79 21.63 13.29
N ASN A 300 -7.81 20.34 13.65
CA ASN A 300 -8.03 19.88 15.02
C ASN A 300 -6.76 20.02 15.88
N ASP A 301 -6.17 21.22 15.85
CA ASP A 301 -4.93 21.57 16.55
C ASP A 301 -5.04 21.29 18.05
N ALA A 302 -3.97 20.74 18.64
CA ALA A 302 -3.91 20.43 20.05
C ALA A 302 -3.31 21.58 20.88
N THR A 303 -3.78 21.71 22.12
CA THR A 303 -3.24 22.61 23.14
C THR A 303 -2.58 21.79 24.24
N ASN A 304 -1.34 22.14 24.59
CA ASN A 304 -0.57 21.47 25.62
C ASN A 304 -0.91 21.95 27.04
N TYR A 305 -1.20 21.00 27.94
CA TYR A 305 -1.31 21.21 29.37
C TYR A 305 -0.24 20.38 30.09
N SER A 306 0.96 20.93 30.21
CA SER A 306 2.07 20.37 31.01
C SER A 306 2.64 19.01 30.56
N ALA A 307 2.34 18.55 29.34
CA ALA A 307 3.13 17.51 28.69
C ALA A 307 4.48 18.09 28.25
N THR A 308 5.53 17.28 28.30
CA THR A 308 6.89 17.68 27.91
C THR A 308 7.06 17.41 26.42
N SER A 309 7.24 18.47 25.64
CA SER A 309 7.54 18.42 24.20
C SER A 309 8.98 18.01 23.91
N GLY A 310 9.25 17.55 22.68
CA GLY A 310 10.60 17.27 22.20
C GLY A 310 11.25 16.00 22.78
N ALA A 311 10.48 15.07 23.33
CA ALA A 311 10.99 13.73 23.63
C ALA A 311 11.33 13.02 22.32
N THR A 312 12.21 12.01 22.36
CA THR A 312 12.47 11.18 21.17
C THR A 312 11.24 10.31 20.89
N GLY A 313 10.69 10.43 19.68
CA GLY A 313 9.58 9.61 19.19
C GLY A 313 10.05 8.34 18.50
N GLN A 314 9.11 7.53 18.03
CA GLN A 314 9.38 6.48 17.06
C GLN A 314 9.63 7.09 15.68
N ILE A 315 8.91 8.17 15.35
CA ILE A 315 9.05 8.98 14.15
C ILE A 315 9.27 10.42 14.63
N GLY A 316 10.43 11.00 14.32
CA GLY A 316 10.74 12.36 14.76
C GLY A 316 10.76 12.54 16.29
N LYS A 317 9.97 13.50 16.81
CA LYS A 317 9.81 13.77 18.25
C LYS A 317 8.45 13.30 18.76
N ALA A 318 8.31 13.33 20.07
CA ALA A 318 7.12 12.93 20.78
C ALA A 318 6.82 13.86 21.95
N TYR A 319 5.63 13.70 22.51
CA TYR A 319 5.25 14.33 23.78
C TYR A 319 5.25 13.30 24.91
N PHE A 320 5.94 13.64 26.00
CA PHE A 320 5.96 12.85 27.23
C PHE A 320 4.91 13.33 28.23
N PHE A 321 4.15 12.37 28.77
CA PHE A 321 3.12 12.54 29.78
C PHE A 321 3.58 11.93 31.11
N ASN A 322 3.36 12.64 32.21
CA ASN A 322 3.90 12.34 33.54
C ASN A 322 2.97 11.52 34.45
N GLY A 323 1.80 11.10 33.98
CA GLY A 323 0.86 10.29 34.76
C GLY A 323 0.06 11.03 35.85
N SER A 324 0.05 12.37 35.85
CA SER A 324 -0.66 13.13 36.90
C SER A 324 -1.37 14.40 36.43
N LEU A 325 -0.68 15.32 35.75
CA LEU A 325 -1.26 16.62 35.36
C LEU A 325 -1.07 16.94 33.87
N SER A 326 -0.22 16.18 33.18
CA SER A 326 0.07 16.37 31.76
C SER A 326 -1.02 15.80 30.86
N TYR A 327 -1.49 16.57 29.89
CA TYR A 327 -2.39 16.12 28.82
C TYR A 327 -2.39 17.13 27.68
N LEU A 328 -2.95 16.76 26.53
CA LEU A 328 -3.31 17.69 25.47
C LEU A 328 -4.83 17.74 25.31
N THR A 329 -5.35 18.85 24.81
CA THR A 329 -6.75 18.96 24.36
C THR A 329 -6.79 19.17 22.87
N ILE A 330 -7.73 18.55 22.18
CA ILE A 330 -8.05 18.81 20.77
C ILE A 330 -9.52 19.25 20.68
N PRO A 331 -9.94 19.96 19.61
CA PRO A 331 -11.34 20.00 19.24
C PRO A 331 -11.91 18.57 19.19
N SER A 332 -13.16 18.40 19.60
CA SER A 332 -13.73 17.05 19.72
C SER A 332 -13.74 16.35 18.37
N THR A 333 -13.09 15.19 18.31
CA THR A 333 -13.15 14.25 17.20
C THR A 333 -13.85 12.97 17.66
N THR A 334 -14.17 12.08 16.73
CA THR A 334 -15.00 10.91 17.00
C THR A 334 -14.49 9.69 16.24
N ILE A 335 -14.44 8.54 16.90
CA ILE A 335 -14.27 7.25 16.21
C ILE A 335 -15.63 6.84 15.65
N GLU A 336 -15.94 7.32 14.45
CA GLU A 336 -17.19 7.06 13.73
C GLU A 336 -17.37 5.57 13.39
N GLU A 337 -18.55 5.20 12.88
CA GLU A 337 -18.80 3.86 12.35
C GLU A 337 -17.81 3.56 11.22
N ASN A 338 -17.10 2.43 11.31
CA ASN A 338 -15.95 2.08 10.47
C ASN A 338 -14.70 2.96 10.67
N GLY A 339 -14.57 3.74 11.74
CA GLY A 339 -13.35 4.51 12.00
C GLY A 339 -12.15 3.64 12.41
N THR A 340 -10.94 4.16 12.13
CA THR A 340 -9.67 3.58 12.56
C THR A 340 -8.85 4.63 13.30
N VAL A 341 -8.28 4.26 14.45
CA VAL A 341 -7.32 5.07 15.20
C VAL A 341 -5.97 4.36 15.18
N SER A 342 -4.89 5.11 15.01
CA SER A 342 -3.53 4.63 15.24
C SER A 342 -2.69 5.61 16.03
N LEU A 343 -1.67 5.10 16.71
CA LEU A 343 -0.64 5.87 17.39
C LEU A 343 0.57 5.02 17.70
N TRP A 344 1.72 5.67 17.82
CA TRP A 344 2.88 5.13 18.52
C TRP A 344 2.86 5.55 19.98
N MET A 345 3.26 4.64 20.87
CA MET A 345 3.31 4.93 22.30
C MET A 345 4.41 4.17 23.03
N ASP A 346 5.10 4.85 23.94
CA ASP A 346 5.92 4.23 24.99
C ASP A 346 5.05 3.95 26.22
N ILE A 347 4.79 2.67 26.49
CA ILE A 347 3.94 2.20 27.60
C ILE A 347 4.74 1.63 28.78
N SER A 348 6.04 1.90 28.84
CA SER A 348 6.94 1.39 29.88
C SER A 348 6.41 1.70 31.29
N ASN A 349 5.82 2.89 31.49
CA ASN A 349 5.30 3.34 32.79
C ASN A 349 3.80 3.05 33.03
N ALA A 350 3.09 2.49 32.04
CA ALA A 350 1.68 2.12 32.18
C ALA A 350 1.53 0.81 32.97
N THR A 351 1.33 0.92 34.29
CA THR A 351 1.24 -0.22 35.25
C THR A 351 -0.11 -0.31 35.97
N SER A 352 -0.97 0.67 35.74
CA SER A 352 -2.33 0.77 36.27
C SER A 352 -3.23 1.30 35.17
N THR A 353 -4.52 1.51 35.46
CA THR A 353 -5.46 2.07 34.46
C THR A 353 -5.05 3.47 34.05
N GLN A 354 -4.67 3.63 32.78
CA GLN A 354 -4.26 4.90 32.19
C GLN A 354 -4.89 5.06 30.79
N TYR A 355 -5.37 6.26 30.48
CA TYR A 355 -5.99 6.59 29.20
C TYR A 355 -5.05 7.47 28.39
N PHE A 356 -4.71 7.03 27.18
CA PHE A 356 -3.87 7.79 26.24
C PHE A 356 -4.71 8.58 25.22
N LEU A 357 -5.93 8.15 24.96
CA LEU A 357 -6.96 8.94 24.25
C LEU A 357 -8.25 8.89 25.05
N GLY A 358 -8.90 10.03 25.27
CA GLY A 358 -10.07 10.09 26.13
C GLY A 358 -11.07 11.19 25.82
N GLY A 359 -12.24 11.06 26.44
CA GLY A 359 -13.33 12.02 26.41
C GLY A 359 -14.21 11.93 27.66
N PRO A 360 -15.42 12.52 27.64
CA PRO A 360 -16.35 12.49 28.76
C PRO A 360 -16.85 11.06 29.06
N GLY A 361 -16.21 10.37 30.01
CA GLY A 361 -16.62 9.01 30.41
C GLY A 361 -16.23 7.89 29.43
N GLN A 362 -15.50 8.21 28.37
CA GLN A 362 -15.11 7.30 27.28
C GLN A 362 -13.61 7.43 26.98
N GLY A 363 -13.03 6.44 26.31
CA GLY A 363 -11.67 6.52 25.81
C GLY A 363 -11.00 5.17 25.62
N ILE A 364 -9.72 5.21 25.29
CA ILE A 364 -8.89 4.05 25.06
C ILE A 364 -7.84 3.99 26.16
N ARG A 365 -7.72 2.82 26.80
CA ARG A 365 -6.83 2.61 27.94
C ARG A 365 -6.00 1.35 27.85
N TYR A 366 -4.90 1.38 28.60
CA TYR A 366 -4.16 0.19 29.02
C TYR A 366 -4.10 0.19 30.55
N ASN A 367 -4.18 -0.99 31.18
CA ASN A 367 -4.16 -1.11 32.64
C ASN A 367 -2.90 -1.79 33.22
N GLY A 368 -1.89 -2.04 32.38
CA GLY A 368 -0.71 -2.83 32.73
C GLY A 368 -0.75 -4.27 32.23
N THR A 369 -1.92 -4.79 31.87
CA THR A 369 -2.09 -6.18 31.37
C THR A 369 -3.07 -6.33 30.21
N SER A 370 -3.91 -5.33 29.95
CA SER A 370 -4.96 -5.40 28.93
C SER A 370 -5.30 -4.03 28.34
N PHE A 371 -5.64 -4.03 27.06
CA PHE A 371 -6.25 -2.89 26.37
C PHE A 371 -7.78 -2.93 26.51
N LEU A 372 -8.39 -1.74 26.54
CA LEU A 372 -9.84 -1.58 26.46
C LEU A 372 -10.20 -0.29 25.72
N VAL A 373 -11.06 -0.40 24.73
CA VAL A 373 -11.89 0.72 24.28
C VAL A 373 -13.09 0.79 25.23
N PHE A 374 -13.28 1.89 25.94
CA PHE A 374 -14.30 2.03 26.97
C PHE A 374 -15.31 3.11 26.61
N ASN A 375 -16.60 2.78 26.76
CA ASN A 375 -17.73 3.65 26.48
C ASN A 375 -18.75 3.63 27.64
N GLY A 376 -18.30 3.60 28.89
CA GLY A 376 -19.21 3.43 30.03
C GLY A 376 -19.91 2.06 30.05
N GLY A 377 -20.86 1.89 30.96
CA GLY A 377 -21.58 0.62 31.13
C GLY A 377 -20.76 -0.48 31.79
N SER A 378 -21.39 -1.65 31.99
CA SER A 378 -20.79 -2.80 32.69
C SER A 378 -20.45 -4.00 31.80
N GLU A 379 -20.91 -4.04 30.55
CA GLU A 379 -20.73 -5.17 29.62
C GLU A 379 -19.55 -4.97 28.67
N TRP A 380 -18.40 -4.58 29.22
CA TRP A 380 -17.17 -4.38 28.43
C TRP A 380 -16.29 -5.63 28.41
N VAL A 381 -15.51 -5.78 27.35
CA VAL A 381 -14.52 -6.85 27.17
C VAL A 381 -13.15 -6.22 26.90
N ALA A 382 -12.20 -6.45 27.81
CA ALA A 382 -10.81 -6.02 27.65
C ALA A 382 -9.96 -7.14 27.05
N LEU A 383 -8.92 -6.77 26.30
CA LEU A 383 -8.02 -7.71 25.63
C LEU A 383 -6.70 -7.81 26.36
N ASN A 384 -6.38 -9.00 26.86
CA ASN A 384 -5.10 -9.26 27.50
C ASN A 384 -3.96 -9.12 26.50
N TRP A 385 -2.95 -8.33 26.86
CA TRP A 385 -1.73 -8.17 26.09
C TRP A 385 -0.58 -7.73 27.01
N ASN A 386 0.56 -8.41 26.90
CA ASN A 386 1.69 -8.22 27.80
C ASN A 386 2.78 -7.38 27.14
N LYS A 387 3.15 -6.26 27.77
CA LYS A 387 4.19 -5.34 27.30
C LYS A 387 5.63 -5.83 27.46
N THR A 388 5.86 -7.01 28.05
CA THR A 388 7.22 -7.50 28.35
C THR A 388 8.07 -7.55 27.08
N GLY A 389 9.21 -6.85 27.10
CA GLY A 389 10.14 -6.79 25.98
C GLY A 389 9.87 -5.66 24.97
N TYR A 390 8.82 -4.84 25.18
CA TYR A 390 8.50 -3.70 24.33
C TYR A 390 8.67 -2.38 25.10
N THR A 391 9.32 -1.41 24.48
CA THR A 391 9.35 -0.01 24.92
C THR A 391 8.30 0.77 24.15
N TRP A 392 8.49 0.90 22.83
CA TRP A 392 7.52 1.44 21.89
C TRP A 392 6.64 0.35 21.30
N ILE A 393 5.36 0.68 21.15
CA ILE A 393 4.42 -0.10 20.34
C ILE A 393 3.64 0.82 19.42
N ASN A 394 3.21 0.26 18.31
CA ASN A 394 2.20 0.84 17.46
C ASN A 394 0.85 0.17 17.75
N LEU A 395 -0.17 0.98 18.03
CA LEU A 395 -1.51 0.51 18.36
C LEU A 395 -2.47 0.92 17.25
N TYR A 396 -3.23 -0.02 16.69
CA TYR A 396 -4.40 0.27 15.86
C TYR A 396 -5.67 -0.19 16.54
N ILE A 397 -6.72 0.62 16.39
CA ILE A 397 -8.07 0.31 16.83
C ILE A 397 -9.02 0.55 15.68
N LYS A 398 -9.69 -0.50 15.24
CA LYS A 398 -10.67 -0.47 14.16
C LYS A 398 -12.05 -0.75 14.72
N ARG A 399 -13.00 0.16 14.52
CA ARG A 399 -14.38 -0.08 14.90
C ARG A 399 -15.02 -1.08 13.94
N ILE A 400 -15.56 -2.18 14.47
CA ILE A 400 -16.21 -3.24 13.69
C ILE A 400 -17.71 -2.99 13.59
N ASN A 401 -18.32 -2.57 14.70
CA ASN A 401 -19.75 -2.32 14.79
C ASN A 401 -20.02 -1.28 15.90
N ALA A 402 -21.27 -1.17 16.35
CA ALA A 402 -21.68 -0.22 17.37
C ALA A 402 -20.85 -0.30 18.67
N ASN A 403 -20.36 -1.49 19.05
CA ASN A 403 -19.79 -1.76 20.38
C ASN A 403 -18.41 -2.43 20.34
N ASP A 404 -18.09 -3.12 19.24
CA ASP A 404 -16.88 -3.92 19.13
C ASP A 404 -15.80 -3.22 18.32
N TYR A 405 -14.57 -3.33 18.83
CA TYR A 405 -13.36 -2.71 18.31
C TYR A 405 -12.28 -3.76 18.20
N LYS A 406 -11.77 -3.97 16.99
CA LYS A 406 -10.61 -4.83 16.77
C LYS A 406 -9.35 -4.06 17.13
N ILE A 407 -8.46 -4.69 17.91
CA ILE A 407 -7.20 -4.08 18.33
C ILE A 407 -6.04 -4.83 17.69
N TYR A 408 -5.07 -4.08 17.19
CA TYR A 408 -3.80 -4.59 16.68
C TYR A 408 -2.66 -3.92 17.43
N VAL A 409 -1.63 -4.69 17.71
CA VAL A 409 -0.36 -4.19 18.27
C VAL A 409 0.76 -4.61 17.33
N ASN A 410 1.57 -3.65 16.88
CA ASN A 410 2.69 -3.87 15.97
C ASN A 410 2.27 -4.65 14.71
N GLY A 411 1.20 -4.19 14.06
CA GLY A 411 0.63 -4.83 12.86
C GLY A 411 -0.06 -6.18 13.09
N THR A 412 -0.12 -6.70 14.32
CA THR A 412 -0.69 -8.02 14.64
C THR A 412 -2.00 -7.90 15.42
N GLU A 413 -3.06 -8.57 14.97
CA GLU A 413 -4.34 -8.60 15.68
C GLU A 413 -4.21 -9.29 17.04
N ILE A 414 -4.75 -8.65 18.09
CA ILE A 414 -4.83 -9.24 19.44
C ILE A 414 -6.26 -9.64 19.84
N GLY A 415 -7.27 -9.21 19.07
CA GLY A 415 -8.68 -9.63 19.19
C GLY A 415 -9.67 -8.46 19.19
N ASN A 416 -10.89 -8.75 19.67
CA ASN A 416 -12.00 -7.79 19.73
C ASN A 416 -12.30 -7.33 21.17
N SER A 417 -12.21 -6.02 21.39
CA SER A 417 -12.62 -5.32 22.61
C SER A 417 -14.08 -4.89 22.47
N THR A 418 -14.89 -5.04 23.52
CA THR A 418 -16.27 -4.54 23.56
C THR A 418 -16.37 -3.36 24.52
N ALA A 419 -16.95 -2.24 24.09
CA ALA A 419 -16.85 -0.96 24.80
C ALA A 419 -17.83 -0.73 25.95
N GLY A 420 -18.83 -1.60 26.13
CA GLY A 420 -19.77 -1.55 27.26
C GLY A 420 -21.16 -1.01 26.90
N ASN A 421 -21.31 0.29 26.63
CA ASN A 421 -22.59 0.85 26.17
C ASN A 421 -22.78 0.71 24.65
N THR A 422 -24.05 0.63 24.23
CA THR A 422 -24.41 0.49 22.83
C THR A 422 -24.68 1.80 22.10
N GLY A 423 -24.15 1.94 20.88
CA GLY A 423 -24.69 2.88 19.87
C GLY A 423 -24.33 4.36 20.03
N THR A 424 -23.28 4.70 20.78
CA THR A 424 -22.68 6.04 20.73
C THR A 424 -21.26 5.93 20.19
N ASP A 425 -20.86 6.86 19.33
CA ASP A 425 -19.47 6.93 18.91
C ASP A 425 -18.57 7.28 20.10
N ILE A 426 -17.28 6.94 20.00
CA ILE A 426 -16.29 7.33 21.00
C ILE A 426 -15.85 8.75 20.68
N SER A 427 -16.33 9.71 21.46
CA SER A 427 -15.88 11.09 21.36
C SER A 427 -14.56 11.27 22.12
N LEU A 428 -13.58 11.81 21.42
CA LEU A 428 -12.23 12.06 21.92
C LEU A 428 -11.97 13.56 21.86
N ASN A 429 -11.59 14.14 22.99
CA ASN A 429 -11.16 15.54 23.07
C ASN A 429 -9.93 15.75 23.95
N LEU A 430 -9.35 14.64 24.45
CA LEU A 430 -8.22 14.62 25.35
C LEU A 430 -7.20 13.59 24.86
N ILE A 431 -5.93 13.99 24.86
CA ILE A 431 -4.79 13.11 24.62
C ILE A 431 -3.99 13.04 25.92
N GLY A 432 -3.59 11.84 26.34
CA GLY A 432 -2.87 11.58 27.57
C GLY A 432 -3.72 11.61 28.85
N LYS A 433 -5.05 11.67 28.76
CA LYS A 433 -5.96 11.45 29.91
C LYS A 433 -7.39 11.11 29.51
N ARG A 434 -8.22 10.75 30.51
CA ARG A 434 -9.69 10.83 30.47
C ARG A 434 -10.24 11.94 31.38
N SER A 435 -11.48 12.36 31.14
CA SER A 435 -12.14 13.49 31.83
C SER A 435 -12.20 13.39 33.36
N ASP A 436 -12.13 12.20 33.93
CA ASP A 436 -12.25 11.92 35.37
C ASP A 436 -10.92 11.60 36.06
N GLY A 437 -9.79 11.97 35.45
CA GLY A 437 -8.49 12.04 36.14
C GLY A 437 -7.62 10.79 36.04
N TYR A 438 -7.84 9.93 35.04
CA TYR A 438 -6.89 8.88 34.68
C TYR A 438 -5.90 9.40 33.65
N TYR A 439 -4.66 9.61 34.06
CA TYR A 439 -3.59 10.20 33.24
C TYR A 439 -2.64 9.14 32.70
N PHE A 440 -2.14 9.36 31.50
CA PHE A 440 -1.11 8.54 30.88
C PHE A 440 0.28 8.91 31.41
N ASN A 441 1.11 7.90 31.66
CA ASN A 441 2.54 8.04 31.94
C ASN A 441 3.33 7.31 30.85
N GLY A 442 4.02 8.08 30.00
CA GLY A 442 4.69 7.57 28.81
C GLY A 442 4.73 8.61 27.71
N SER A 443 5.30 8.25 26.56
CA SER A 443 5.35 9.11 25.37
C SER A 443 4.29 8.70 24.35
N LEU A 444 3.71 9.67 23.63
CA LEU A 444 2.85 9.44 22.48
C LEU A 444 3.44 10.14 21.27
N ASP A 445 3.22 9.52 20.11
CA ASP A 445 3.76 9.92 18.82
C ASP A 445 2.77 9.50 17.71
N GLU A 446 2.74 10.23 16.58
CA GLU A 446 2.04 9.86 15.35
C GLU A 446 0.56 9.45 15.53
N ILE A 447 -0.24 10.30 16.19
CA ILE A 447 -1.65 10.00 16.44
C ILE A 447 -2.45 10.28 15.17
N LYS A 448 -3.13 9.25 14.64
CA LYS A 448 -3.97 9.35 13.44
C LYS A 448 -5.38 8.86 13.73
N ILE A 449 -6.38 9.59 13.25
CA ILE A 449 -7.78 9.17 13.29
C ILE A 449 -8.34 9.26 11.88
N SER A 450 -8.88 8.14 11.41
CA SER A 450 -9.56 8.04 10.13
C SER A 450 -11.03 7.67 10.32
N ASN A 451 -11.91 8.28 9.54
CA ASN A 451 -13.33 7.90 9.47
C ASN A 451 -13.57 6.68 8.54
N LYS A 452 -12.50 6.05 8.04
CA LYS A 452 -12.56 4.81 7.28
C LYS A 452 -11.86 3.66 7.95
N SER A 453 -12.35 2.48 7.60
CA SER A 453 -11.87 1.22 8.13
C SER A 453 -10.64 0.84 7.33
N LYS A 454 -9.47 0.87 7.95
CA LYS A 454 -8.25 0.35 7.34
C LYS A 454 -8.31 -1.18 7.29
N SER A 455 -7.77 -1.76 6.23
CA SER A 455 -7.66 -3.20 6.05
C SER A 455 -6.54 -3.77 6.94
N GLU A 456 -6.48 -5.09 7.08
CA GLU A 456 -5.40 -5.74 7.85
C GLU A 456 -4.06 -5.57 7.13
N GLU A 457 -4.12 -5.68 5.80
CA GLU A 457 -3.15 -5.31 4.78
C GLU A 457 -2.57 -3.91 5.00
N TRP A 458 -3.42 -2.88 5.11
CA TRP A 458 -2.99 -1.51 5.38
C TRP A 458 -2.27 -1.39 6.71
N ILE A 459 -2.86 -1.92 7.78
CA ILE A 459 -2.34 -1.84 9.14
C ILE A 459 -0.94 -2.46 9.23
N LYS A 460 -0.76 -3.62 8.60
CA LYS A 460 0.53 -4.32 8.58
C LYS A 460 1.58 -3.59 7.75
N THR A 461 1.21 -3.11 6.57
CA THR A 461 2.11 -2.36 5.67
C THR A 461 2.57 -1.06 6.32
N GLU A 462 1.64 -0.31 6.91
CA GLU A 462 1.93 0.97 7.58
C GLU A 462 2.81 0.77 8.82
N TYR A 463 2.56 -0.28 9.62
CA TYR A 463 3.46 -0.63 10.72
C TYR A 463 4.89 -0.94 10.24
N ILE A 464 5.06 -1.74 9.18
CA ILE A 464 6.38 -2.10 8.67
C ILE A 464 7.12 -0.87 8.15
N ASN A 465 6.45 -0.01 7.38
CA ASN A 465 7.04 1.23 6.89
C ASN A 465 7.43 2.18 8.03
N GLN A 466 6.58 2.35 9.04
CA GLN A 466 6.86 3.26 10.16
C GLN A 466 7.92 2.71 11.13
N ASN A 467 7.98 1.39 11.30
CA ASN A 467 8.92 0.77 12.23
C ASN A 467 10.36 0.77 11.69
N ASP A 468 10.53 0.61 10.37
CA ASP A 468 11.83 0.62 9.71
C ASP A 468 11.72 1.19 8.28
N PRO A 469 11.64 2.53 8.13
CA PRO A 469 11.38 3.15 6.84
C PRO A 469 12.50 2.93 5.81
N LEU A 470 13.75 2.78 6.24
CA LEU A 470 14.89 2.57 5.34
C LEU A 470 14.84 1.21 4.65
N GLU A 471 14.31 0.19 5.33
CA GLU A 471 14.14 -1.16 4.78
C GLU A 471 12.82 -1.32 3.99
N PHE A 472 12.02 -0.25 3.84
CA PHE A 472 10.76 -0.27 3.11
C PHE A 472 10.93 -0.01 1.60
N TYR A 473 12.03 0.63 1.20
CA TYR A 473 12.33 0.93 -0.20
C TYR A 473 13.83 0.85 -0.50
N GLY A 474 14.17 0.55 -1.74
CA GLY A 474 15.51 0.72 -2.26
C GLY A 474 15.74 2.13 -2.81
N VAL A 475 16.95 2.64 -2.66
CA VAL A 475 17.39 3.92 -3.23
C VAL A 475 18.32 3.66 -4.41
N GLY A 476 18.04 4.30 -5.55
CA GLY A 476 18.88 4.25 -6.73
C GLY A 476 20.06 5.23 -6.65
N GLU A 477 20.96 5.15 -7.64
CA GLU A 477 22.03 6.14 -7.78
C GLU A 477 21.46 7.55 -8.00
N ILE A 478 22.22 8.58 -7.61
CA ILE A 478 21.89 9.97 -7.90
C ILE A 478 22.09 10.20 -9.40
N GLU A 479 21.01 10.59 -10.07
CA GLU A 479 20.99 11.00 -11.47
C GLU A 479 21.13 12.52 -11.56
N THR A 480 21.75 13.02 -12.64
CA THR A 480 21.98 14.45 -12.89
C THR A 480 21.30 14.88 -14.18
N ASN A 481 20.69 16.07 -14.15
CA ASN A 481 20.09 16.69 -15.34
C ASN A 481 21.12 17.38 -16.24
#